data_AF-A0A382HKE3-F1
#
_entry.id   AF-A0A382HKE3-F1
#
_cell.length_a   1.000
_cell.length_b   1.000
_cell.length_c   1.000
_cell.angle_alpha   90.00
_cell.angle_beta   90.00
_cell.angle_gamma   90.00
#
_symmetry.space_group_name_H-M   'P 1'
#
loop_
_entity.id
_entity.type
_entity.pdbx_description
1 polymer ?
#
loop_
_entity_poly.entity_id
_entity_poly.type
_entity_poly.pdbx_seq_one_letter_code
_entity_poly.pdbx_strand_id
1 'polypeptide(L)' 'MSQLFEPLSFSRGPDMKNRFMLAPLTNTQSHHDGLLSDEEFNWL' A
#
# COMPACT_ATOMS: atom_id res chain seq x y z
N MET A 1 21.88 -2.87 -0.51
CA MET A 1 20.66 -3.67 -0.76
C MET A 1 20.30 -4.61 0.39
N SER A 2 21.22 -5.01 1.26
CA SER A 2 20.97 -5.96 2.36
C SER A 2 19.90 -5.52 3.38
N GLN A 3 19.63 -4.21 3.51
CA GLN A 3 18.69 -3.68 4.49
C GLN A 3 17.22 -3.71 4.04
N LEU A 4 16.91 -4.04 2.78
CA LEU A 4 15.55 -3.92 2.26
C LEU A 4 14.53 -4.82 2.97
N PHE A 5 14.98 -5.97 3.48
CA PHE A 5 14.14 -6.91 4.22
C PHE A 5 14.15 -6.68 5.73
N GLU A 6 14.95 -5.73 6.22
CA GLU A 6 14.99 -5.38 7.64
C GLU A 6 13.76 -4.53 8.02
N PRO A 7 13.24 -4.66 9.25
CA PRO A 7 12.15 -3.83 9.73
C PRO A 7 12.44 -2.33 9.65
N LEU A 8 11.38 -1.54 9.48
CA LEU A 8 11.41 -0.08 9.49
C LEU A 8 10.50 0.43 10.62
N SER A 9 11.08 1.09 11.61
CA SER A 9 10.33 1.72 12.70
C SER A 9 9.84 3.11 12.32
N PHE A 10 8.63 3.45 12.76
CA PHE A 10 8.03 4.77 12.60
C PHE A 10 8.06 5.56 13.91
N SER A 11 7.94 6.90 13.82
CA SER A 11 7.83 7.74 15.02
C SER A 11 6.57 7.44 15.85
N ARG A 12 5.53 6.86 15.24
CA ARG A 12 4.29 6.41 15.87
C ARG A 12 3.73 5.21 15.13
N GLY A 13 3.08 4.30 15.84
CA GLY A 13 2.48 3.08 15.27
C GLY A 13 3.45 1.90 15.24
N PRO A 14 3.01 0.75 14.67
CA PRO A 14 3.81 -0.46 14.60
C PRO A 14 4.92 -0.37 13.54
N ASP A 15 5.94 -1.20 13.70
CA ASP A 15 7.01 -1.35 12.71
C ASP A 15 6.50 -1.99 11.42
N MET A 16 7.01 -1.53 10.28
CA MET A 16 6.88 -2.24 9.01
C MET A 16 7.87 -3.41 8.98
N LYS A 17 7.41 -4.59 8.53
CA LYS A 17 8.23 -5.83 8.50
C LYS A 17 9.43 -5.76 7.56
N ASN A 18 9.40 -4.88 6.57
CA ASN A 18 10.46 -4.66 5.59
C ASN A 18 10.37 -3.22 5.04
N ARG A 19 11.28 -2.84 4.16
CA ARG A 19 11.38 -1.48 3.58
C ARG A 19 10.73 -1.37 2.19
N PHE A 20 9.90 -2.34 1.80
CA PHE A 20 9.08 -2.26 0.60
C PHE A 20 7.72 -1.66 0.93
N MET A 21 7.34 -0.64 0.17
CA MET A 21 6.00 -0.06 0.20
C MET A 21 5.48 0.03 -1.23
N LEU A 22 4.20 -0.26 -1.39
CA LEU A 22 3.50 0.05 -2.62
C LEU A 22 3.29 1.57 -2.65
N ALA A 23 3.87 2.24 -3.66
CA ALA A 23 3.60 3.65 -3.88
C ALA A 23 2.11 3.86 -4.20
N PRO A 24 1.53 5.05 -3.94
CA PRO A 24 0.17 5.35 -4.37
C PRO A 24 0.02 5.23 -5.89
N LEU A 25 -1.02 4.51 -6.34
CA LEU A 25 -1.29 4.24 -7.76
C LEU A 25 -2.73 4.62 -8.11
N THR A 26 -2.93 5.80 -8.69
CA THR A 26 -4.22 6.16 -9.30
C THR A 26 -4.38 5.39 -10.61
N ASN A 27 -5.16 4.30 -10.56
CA ASN A 27 -5.34 3.34 -11.66
C ASN A 27 -6.71 3.41 -12.33
N THR A 28 -7.57 4.36 -11.93
CA THR A 28 -8.92 4.59 -12.48
C THR A 28 -9.88 3.40 -12.36
N GLN A 29 -9.69 2.52 -11.36
CA GLN A 29 -10.53 1.33 -11.13
C GLN A 29 -11.83 1.59 -10.33
N SER A 30 -11.95 2.77 -9.71
CA SER A 30 -13.17 3.16 -9.01
C SER A 30 -14.30 3.47 -10.01
N HIS A 31 -15.55 3.42 -9.53
CA HIS A 31 -16.70 3.86 -10.32
C HIS A 31 -16.65 5.38 -10.59
N HIS A 32 -17.46 5.86 -11.53
CA HIS A 32 -17.47 7.28 -11.91
C HIS A 32 -17.86 8.23 -10.76
N ASP A 33 -18.60 7.75 -9.77
CA ASP A 33 -18.95 8.48 -8.55
C ASP A 33 -17.86 8.43 -7.47
N GLY A 34 -16.74 7.75 -7.75
CA GLY A 34 -15.62 7.57 -6.83
C GLY A 34 -15.81 6.45 -5.81
N LEU A 35 -16.89 5.66 -5.91
CA LEU A 35 -17.06 4.48 -5.06
C LEU A 35 -16.08 3.37 -5.44
N LEU A 36 -15.55 2.70 -4.41
CA LEU A 36 -14.71 1.52 -4.55
C LEU A 36 -15.49 0.41 -5.28
N SER A 37 -14.91 -0.13 -6.35
CA SER A 37 -15.47 -1.29 -7.04
C SER A 37 -15.03 -2.60 -6.36
N ASP A 38 -15.79 -3.68 -6.56
CA ASP A 38 -15.40 -5.00 -6.06
C ASP A 38 -14.08 -5.48 -6.69
N GLU A 39 -13.80 -5.08 -7.94
CA GLU A 39 -12.54 -5.39 -8.61
C GLU A 39 -11.35 -4.68 -7.95
N GLU A 40 -11.50 -3.39 -7.62
CA GLU A 40 -10.48 -2.62 -6.90
C GLU A 40 -10.23 -3.22 -5.50
N PHE A 41 -11.29 -3.66 -4.81
CA PHE A 41 -11.17 -4.32 -3.50
C PHE A 41 -10.44 -5.66 -3.57
N ASN A 42 -10.70 -6.49 -4.58
CA ASN A 42 -10.04 -7.79 -4.72
C ASN A 42 -8.58 -7.67 -5.20
N TRP A 43 -8.22 -6.54 -5.81
CA TRP A 43 -6.87 -6.29 -6.29
C TRP A 43 -5.92 -5.76 -5.19
N LEU A 44 -6.44 -4.97 -4.23
CA LEU A 44 -5.68 -4.35 -3.13
C LEU A 44 -5.53 -5.25 -1.91
#